data_AF-A0A938Z251-F1
#
_entry.id   AF-A0A938Z251-F1
#
_cell.length_a   1.000
_cell.length_b   1.000
_cell.length_c   1.000
_cell.angle_alpha   90.00
_cell.angle_beta   90.00
_cell.angle_gamma   90.00
#
_symmetry.space_group_name_H-M   'P 1'
#
loop_
_entity.id
_entity.type
_entity.pdbx_description
1 polymer ?
#
loop_
_entity_poly.entity_id
_entity_poly.type
_entity_poly.pdbx_seq_one_letter_code
_entity_poly.pdbx_strand_id
1 'polypeptide(L)'
;MDTIMRVKNLQKYFPVKKKNFFGVGKDYVKANKDLTIDIYEGETLGIVGESGCGKSTFGRTIIQLQRQTGGSTLYYGETIEDFMPRYVKKVYQQLPQKMKQFTDSVNELQSIESKLATDSAADVEATTERLRLKKIAFENEYGNTLRLVGGLILHDDLQKVSKLLSSRYEAAAKVAASKRALTFNQQKQAMNGAVD
;
A
#
# COMPACT_ATOMS: atom_id res chain seq x y z
N MET A 1 0.43 -2.83 26.11
CA MET A 1 -0.13 -3.71 25.07
C MET A 1 0.43 -3.21 23.76
N ASP A 2 1.23 -4.04 23.09
CA ASP A 2 1.86 -3.65 21.84
C ASP A 2 0.82 -3.70 20.72
N THR A 3 0.76 -2.64 19.90
CA THR A 3 -0.05 -2.66 18.68
C THR A 3 0.58 -3.68 17.74
N ILE A 4 -0.20 -4.59 17.17
CA ILE A 4 0.24 -5.58 16.16
C ILE A 4 -0.23 -5.22 14.74
N MET A 5 -1.27 -4.39 14.62
CA MET A 5 -1.73 -3.88 13.33
C MET A 5 -2.31 -2.48 13.48
N ARG A 6 -1.98 -1.58 12.57
CA ARG A 6 -2.50 -0.21 12.51
C ARG A 6 -3.00 0.08 11.11
N VAL A 7 -4.26 0.46 11.00
CA VAL A 7 -4.92 0.90 9.77
C VAL A 7 -5.21 2.38 9.92
N LYS A 8 -4.82 3.21 8.95
CA LYS A 8 -5.12 4.64 8.91
C LYS A 8 -5.79 5.02 7.60
N ASN A 9 -6.96 5.64 7.71
CA ASN A 9 -7.73 6.22 6.62
C ASN A 9 -7.89 5.27 5.42
N LEU A 10 -8.09 3.97 5.69
CA LEU A 10 -8.16 2.95 4.66
C LEU A 10 -9.40 3.17 3.80
N GLN A 11 -9.15 3.22 2.49
CA GLN A 11 -10.17 3.35 1.46
C GLN A 11 -10.08 2.16 0.51
N LYS A 12 -11.24 1.65 0.12
CA LYS A 12 -11.36 0.65 -0.95
C LYS A 12 -12.56 0.97 -1.82
N TYR A 13 -12.30 1.54 -2.99
CA TYR A 13 -13.32 1.88 -3.99
C TYR A 13 -13.21 0.96 -5.22
N PHE A 14 -14.36 0.56 -5.76
CA PHE A 14 -14.44 -0.25 -6.97
C PHE A 14 -15.02 0.58 -8.12
N PRO A 15 -14.35 0.65 -9.28
CA PRO A 15 -14.89 1.37 -10.43
C PRO A 15 -16.11 0.63 -10.98
N VAL A 16 -17.16 1.38 -11.30
CA VAL A 16 -18.35 0.89 -11.99
C VAL A 16 -18.54 1.65 -13.31
N LYS A 17 -18.95 0.92 -14.35
CA LYS A 17 -19.24 1.50 -15.66
C LYS A 17 -20.65 2.10 -15.63
N LYS A 18 -20.81 3.40 -15.80
CA LYS A 18 -22.10 4.02 -16.13
C LYS A 18 -22.24 4.09 -17.66
N LYS A 19 -23.37 3.63 -18.20
CA LYS A 19 -23.78 3.94 -19.57
C LYS A 19 -24.62 5.21 -19.51
N ASN A 20 -24.04 6.37 -19.81
CA ASN A 20 -24.80 7.60 -20.01
C ASN A 20 -24.90 7.90 -21.52
N PHE A 21 -26.03 8.46 -21.95
CA PHE A 21 -26.36 8.77 -23.35
C PHE A 21 -25.45 9.83 -24.01
N PHE A 22 -24.59 10.51 -23.22
CA PHE A 22 -23.71 11.60 -23.68
C PHE A 22 -22.22 11.43 -23.32
N GLY A 23 -21.77 10.26 -22.88
CA GLY A 23 -20.34 9.99 -22.62
C GLY A 23 -20.05 8.94 -21.55
N VAL A 24 -18.80 8.45 -21.50
CA VAL A 24 -18.33 7.43 -20.55
C VAL A 24 -17.77 8.10 -19.29
N GLY A 25 -18.60 8.34 -18.28
CA GLY A 25 -18.15 8.68 -16.92
C GLY A 25 -17.82 7.41 -16.12
N LYS A 26 -16.70 7.41 -15.38
CA LYS A 26 -16.39 6.36 -14.39
C LYS A 26 -16.97 6.76 -13.04
N ASP A 27 -17.84 5.93 -12.49
CA ASP A 27 -18.40 6.09 -11.14
C ASP A 27 -17.75 5.05 -10.20
N TYR A 28 -17.85 5.20 -8.88
CA TYR A 28 -17.15 4.33 -7.92
C TYR A 28 -18.08 3.87 -6.79
N VAL A 29 -18.10 2.57 -6.54
CA VAL A 29 -18.70 2.00 -5.32
C VAL A 29 -17.69 2.10 -4.18
N LYS A 30 -18.05 2.88 -3.15
CA LYS A 30 -17.20 3.13 -1.98
C LYS A 30 -17.40 2.04 -0.92
N ALA A 31 -16.75 0.89 -1.09
CA ALA A 31 -16.93 -0.24 -0.18
C ALA A 31 -16.32 -0.01 1.22
N ASN A 32 -15.21 0.71 1.31
CA ASN A 32 -14.65 1.18 2.59
C ASN A 32 -14.18 2.62 2.42
N LYS A 33 -14.53 3.50 3.35
CA LYS A 33 -14.17 4.93 3.33
C LYS A 33 -13.61 5.33 4.69
N ASP A 34 -12.37 5.82 4.69
CA ASP A 34 -11.70 6.48 5.82
C ASP A 34 -11.67 5.66 7.13
N LEU A 35 -11.44 4.34 7.03
CA LEU A 35 -11.38 3.46 8.19
C LEU A 35 -10.03 3.55 8.91
N THR A 36 -10.05 3.79 10.21
CA THR A 36 -8.87 3.84 11.08
C THR A 36 -9.08 2.95 12.30
N ILE A 37 -8.18 2.00 12.53
CA ILE A 37 -8.23 1.07 13.66
C ILE A 37 -6.83 0.59 14.04
N ASP A 38 -6.59 0.43 15.33
CA ASP A 38 -5.42 -0.25 15.88
C ASP A 38 -5.87 -1.58 16.50
N ILE A 39 -5.10 -2.65 16.28
CA ILE A 39 -5.31 -3.98 16.89
C ILE A 39 -4.10 -4.25 17.77
N TYR A 40 -4.34 -4.62 19.02
CA TYR A 40 -3.30 -4.91 20.02
C TYR A 40 -3.04 -6.40 20.17
N GLU A 41 -1.87 -6.74 20.72
CA GLU A 41 -1.52 -8.13 21.04
C GLU A 41 -2.56 -8.78 21.95
N GLY A 42 -2.98 -10.00 21.61
CA GLY A 42 -4.02 -10.75 22.33
C GLY A 42 -5.45 -10.26 22.09
N GLU A 43 -5.65 -9.21 21.29
CA GLU A 43 -6.98 -8.70 20.96
C GLU A 43 -7.66 -9.51 19.84
N THR A 44 -8.96 -9.73 19.96
CA THR A 44 -9.79 -10.30 18.89
C THR A 44 -10.71 -9.22 18.33
N LEU A 45 -10.49 -8.84 17.06
CA LEU A 45 -11.35 -7.88 16.36
C LEU A 45 -12.51 -8.61 15.65
N GLY A 46 -13.74 -8.36 16.10
CA GLY A 46 -14.97 -8.75 15.41
C GLY A 46 -15.51 -7.65 14.50
N ILE A 47 -15.91 -7.99 13.27
CA ILE A 47 -16.53 -7.04 12.32
C ILE A 47 -17.98 -7.46 12.04
N VAL A 48 -18.95 -6.62 12.39
CA VAL A 48 -20.39 -6.87 12.23
C VAL A 48 -21.08 -5.80 11.39
N GLY A 49 -22.24 -6.13 10.81
CA GLY A 49 -23.04 -5.21 9.99
C GLY A 49 -23.82 -5.90 8.86
N GLU A 50 -24.69 -5.16 8.19
CA GLU A 50 -25.60 -5.66 7.14
C GLU A 50 -24.89 -6.22 5.90
N SER A 51 -25.58 -7.05 5.12
CA SER A 51 -25.03 -7.54 3.84
C SER A 51 -24.70 -6.36 2.92
N GLY A 52 -23.52 -6.40 2.30
CA GLY A 52 -23.07 -5.33 1.39
C GLY A 52 -22.39 -4.11 2.05
N CYS A 53 -22.35 -3.99 3.39
CA CYS A 53 -21.73 -2.83 4.05
C CYS A 53 -20.18 -2.76 3.99
N GLY A 54 -19.52 -3.71 3.31
CA GLY A 54 -18.07 -3.66 3.07
C GLY A 54 -17.18 -4.43 4.05
N LYS A 55 -17.74 -5.28 4.93
CA LYS A 55 -16.97 -6.10 5.91
C LYS A 55 -15.95 -7.03 5.24
N SER A 56 -16.40 -7.85 4.30
CA SER A 56 -15.52 -8.79 3.60
C SER A 56 -14.51 -8.04 2.73
N THR A 57 -14.87 -6.86 2.20
CA THR A 57 -13.94 -5.99 1.50
C THR A 57 -12.85 -5.48 2.45
N PHE A 58 -13.23 -4.99 3.62
CA PHE A 58 -12.29 -4.52 4.64
C PHE A 58 -11.33 -5.64 5.07
N GLY A 59 -11.86 -6.79 5.47
CA GLY A 59 -11.08 -7.95 5.89
C GLY A 59 -10.08 -8.40 4.81
N ARG A 60 -10.51 -8.48 3.54
CA ARG A 60 -9.63 -8.80 2.41
C ARG A 60 -8.60 -7.70 2.12
N THR A 61 -8.92 -6.45 2.41
CA THR A 61 -8.05 -5.30 2.14
C THR A 61 -6.95 -5.19 3.19
N ILE A 62 -7.25 -5.43 4.46
CA ILE A 62 -6.22 -5.41 5.52
C ILE A 62 -5.20 -6.51 5.25
N ILE A 63 -5.62 -7.77 5.05
CA ILE A 63 -4.72 -8.92 4.75
C ILE A 63 -4.07 -8.88 3.35
N GLN A 64 -4.16 -7.76 2.63
CA GLN A 64 -3.55 -7.53 1.32
C GLN A 64 -4.05 -8.44 0.17
N LEU A 65 -5.20 -9.11 0.33
CA LEU A 65 -5.85 -9.82 -0.78
C LEU A 65 -6.47 -8.83 -1.78
N GLN A 66 -6.88 -7.66 -1.31
CA GLN A 66 -7.32 -6.54 -2.15
C GLN A 66 -6.47 -5.30 -1.87
N ARG A 67 -5.95 -4.67 -2.93
CA ARG A 67 -5.18 -3.43 -2.79
C ARG A 67 -6.09 -2.27 -2.37
N GLN A 68 -5.66 -1.49 -1.39
CA GLN A 68 -6.28 -0.24 -0.95
C GLN A 68 -6.33 0.76 -2.11
N THR A 69 -7.39 1.56 -2.19
CA THR A 69 -7.44 2.74 -3.08
C THR A 69 -6.80 3.97 -2.44
N GLY A 70 -6.74 4.01 -1.11
CA GLY A 70 -6.09 5.06 -0.33
C GLY A 70 -5.91 4.63 1.12
N GLY A 71 -5.15 5.39 1.90
CA GLY A 71 -4.79 5.07 3.27
C GLY A 71 -3.58 4.15 3.39
N SER A 72 -3.37 3.62 4.60
CA SER A 72 -2.24 2.72 4.88
C SER A 72 -2.58 1.66 5.94
N THR A 73 -1.91 0.51 5.84
CA THR A 73 -1.91 -0.53 6.87
C THR A 73 -0.47 -0.86 7.25
N LEU A 74 -0.20 -0.94 8.56
CA LEU A 74 1.08 -1.27 9.16
C LEU A 74 0.89 -2.50 10.06
N TYR A 75 1.83 -3.43 10.01
CA TYR A 75 1.90 -4.62 10.85
C TYR A 75 3.09 -4.49 11.77
N TYR A 76 2.89 -4.72 13.05
CA TYR A 76 3.89 -4.63 14.10
C TYR A 76 4.09 -6.02 14.72
N GLY A 77 5.33 -6.38 15.02
CA GLY A 77 5.72 -7.69 15.57
C GLY A 77 6.92 -8.31 14.84
N GLU A 78 7.12 -7.94 13.57
CA GLU A 78 8.38 -8.14 12.82
C GLU A 78 8.56 -6.94 11.89
N THR A 79 9.80 -6.44 11.77
CA THR A 79 10.09 -5.30 10.89
C THR A 79 9.98 -5.73 9.41
N ILE A 80 9.83 -4.78 8.46
CA ILE A 80 9.97 -5.11 7.03
C ILE A 80 11.36 -5.73 6.77
N GLU A 81 12.34 -5.28 7.55
CA GLU A 81 13.71 -5.77 7.60
C GLU A 81 13.79 -7.25 8.03
N ASP A 82 12.94 -7.69 8.95
CA ASP A 82 12.85 -9.09 9.39
C ASP A 82 12.01 -9.95 8.44
N PHE A 83 10.93 -9.42 7.86
CA PHE A 83 10.03 -10.21 7.02
C PHE A 83 10.53 -10.36 5.57
N MET A 84 11.32 -9.41 5.07
CA MET A 84 11.84 -9.35 3.70
C MET A 84 10.80 -9.74 2.62
N PRO A 85 9.65 -9.05 2.54
CA PRO A 85 8.59 -9.43 1.60
C PRO A 85 8.98 -9.22 0.14
N ARG A 86 8.46 -10.07 -0.76
CA ARG A 86 8.80 -10.04 -2.20
C ARG A 86 8.57 -8.69 -2.88
N TYR A 87 7.62 -7.89 -2.40
CA TYR A 87 7.37 -6.56 -2.99
C TYR A 87 8.53 -5.59 -2.75
N VAL A 88 9.30 -5.74 -1.67
CA VAL A 88 10.48 -4.91 -1.38
C VAL A 88 11.54 -5.14 -2.45
N LYS A 89 11.81 -6.40 -2.79
CA LYS A 89 12.70 -6.76 -3.92
C LYS A 89 12.23 -6.12 -5.22
N LYS A 90 10.94 -6.19 -5.52
CA LYS A 90 10.37 -5.59 -6.74
C LYS A 90 10.58 -4.07 -6.77
N VAL A 91 10.35 -3.38 -5.66
CA VAL A 91 10.57 -1.93 -5.57
C VAL A 91 12.05 -1.59 -5.80
N TYR A 92 12.98 -2.34 -5.20
CA TYR A 92 14.41 -2.12 -5.43
C TYR A 92 14.80 -2.32 -6.90
N GLN A 93 14.38 -3.45 -7.50
CA GLN A 93 14.67 -3.76 -8.91
C GLN A 93 14.10 -2.71 -9.88
N GLN A 94 12.92 -2.19 -9.57
CA GLN A 94 12.21 -1.22 -10.42
C GLN A 94 12.57 0.24 -10.12
N LEU A 95 13.48 0.50 -9.17
CA LEU A 95 13.78 1.86 -8.70
C LEU A 95 14.08 2.85 -9.85
N PRO A 96 14.96 2.54 -10.84
CA PRO A 96 15.23 3.45 -11.95
C PRO A 96 13.98 3.78 -12.77
N GLN A 97 13.14 2.77 -13.03
CA GLN A 97 11.90 2.95 -13.77
C GLN A 97 10.88 3.77 -12.98
N LYS A 98 10.77 3.54 -11.66
CA LYS A 98 9.87 4.29 -10.77
C LYS A 98 10.24 5.76 -10.70
N MET A 99 11.53 6.10 -10.67
CA MET A 99 11.97 7.50 -10.67
C MET A 99 11.59 8.24 -11.95
N LYS A 100 11.67 7.56 -13.10
CA LYS A 100 11.14 8.08 -14.35
C LYS A 100 9.62 8.31 -14.25
N GLN A 101 8.87 7.31 -13.75
CA GLN A 101 7.42 7.41 -13.57
C GLN A 101 7.00 8.53 -12.61
N PHE A 102 7.80 8.83 -11.59
CA PHE A 102 7.56 9.96 -10.68
C PHE A 102 7.70 11.29 -11.39
N THR A 103 8.72 11.45 -12.23
CA THR A 103 8.89 12.63 -13.06
C THR A 103 7.69 12.82 -13.98
N ASP A 104 7.26 11.75 -14.65
CA ASP A 104 6.08 11.78 -15.53
C ASP A 104 4.80 12.13 -14.75
N SER A 105 4.64 11.60 -13.53
CA SER A 105 3.47 11.87 -12.68
C SER A 105 3.43 13.32 -12.18
N VAL A 106 4.59 13.90 -11.85
CA VAL A 106 4.68 15.32 -11.46
C VAL A 106 4.31 16.22 -12.62
N ASN A 107 4.81 15.92 -13.83
CA ASN A 107 4.44 16.66 -15.03
C ASN A 107 2.93 16.55 -15.32
N GLU A 108 2.34 15.36 -15.15
CA GLU A 108 0.89 15.17 -15.29
C GLU A 108 0.12 16.02 -14.27
N LEU A 109 0.53 16.02 -12.99
CA LEU A 109 -0.09 16.83 -11.95
C LEU A 109 -0.06 18.33 -12.29
N GLN A 110 1.09 18.85 -12.70
CA GLN A 110 1.25 20.26 -13.11
C GLN A 110 0.34 20.64 -14.29
N SER A 111 0.19 19.75 -15.28
CA SER A 111 -0.72 19.98 -16.40
C SER A 111 -2.19 20.00 -16.00
N ILE A 112 -2.59 19.15 -15.04
CA ILE A 112 -3.96 19.14 -14.50
C ILE A 112 -4.20 20.42 -13.69
N GLU A 113 -3.25 20.85 -12.87
CA GLU A 113 -3.33 22.10 -12.10
C GLU A 113 -3.46 23.32 -13.02
N SER A 114 -2.65 23.37 -14.08
CA SER A 114 -2.72 24.45 -15.08
C SER A 114 -4.08 24.49 -15.78
N LYS A 115 -4.64 23.32 -16.12
CA LYS A 115 -5.96 23.22 -16.72
C LYS A 115 -7.06 23.70 -15.78
N LEU A 116 -6.99 23.33 -14.50
CA LEU A 116 -7.96 23.73 -13.48
C LEU A 116 -8.07 25.25 -13.35
N ALA A 117 -6.97 25.99 -13.54
CA ALA A 117 -6.97 27.46 -13.51
C ALA A 117 -7.74 28.10 -14.68
N THR A 118 -7.97 27.37 -15.77
CA THR A 118 -8.64 27.83 -16.99
C THR A 118 -10.00 27.17 -17.23
N ASP A 119 -10.43 26.26 -16.35
CA ASP A 119 -11.61 25.44 -16.55
C ASP A 119 -12.92 26.22 -16.39
N SER A 120 -13.94 25.79 -17.14
CA SER A 120 -15.31 26.28 -17.00
C SER A 120 -15.93 25.77 -15.69
N ALA A 121 -16.92 26.48 -15.15
CA ALA A 121 -17.61 26.09 -13.91
C ALA A 121 -18.20 24.66 -13.94
N ALA A 122 -18.56 24.14 -15.13
CA ALA A 122 -19.07 22.79 -15.31
C ALA A 122 -17.98 21.70 -15.24
N ASP A 123 -16.72 22.04 -15.53
CA ASP A 123 -15.60 21.10 -15.60
C ASP A 123 -14.73 21.11 -14.34
N VAL A 124 -14.77 22.20 -13.55
CA VAL A 124 -13.96 22.40 -12.35
C VAL A 124 -14.09 21.24 -11.35
N GLU A 125 -15.29 20.74 -11.10
CA GLU A 125 -15.50 19.64 -10.14
C GLU A 125 -14.80 18.36 -10.60
N ALA A 126 -14.94 18.00 -11.88
CA ALA A 126 -14.33 16.79 -12.45
C ALA A 126 -12.80 16.88 -12.49
N THR A 127 -12.25 18.04 -12.87
CA THR A 127 -10.81 18.27 -12.89
C THR A 127 -10.23 18.29 -11.48
N THR A 128 -10.94 18.88 -10.51
CA THR A 128 -10.53 18.88 -9.09
C THR A 128 -10.45 17.47 -8.53
N GLU A 129 -11.46 16.62 -8.78
CA GLU A 129 -11.42 15.23 -8.31
C GLU A 129 -10.33 14.43 -9.02
N ARG A 130 -10.10 14.66 -10.33
CA ARG A 130 -8.98 14.04 -11.05
C ARG A 130 -7.64 14.42 -10.43
N LEU A 131 -7.42 15.70 -10.13
CA LEU A 131 -6.22 16.20 -9.47
C LEU A 131 -6.03 15.52 -8.11
N ARG A 132 -7.09 15.48 -7.30
CA ARG A 132 -7.07 14.85 -5.97
C ARG A 132 -6.66 13.38 -6.05
N LEU A 133 -7.27 12.60 -6.94
CA LEU A 133 -6.97 11.18 -7.10
C LEU A 133 -5.55 10.94 -7.60
N LYS A 134 -5.07 11.75 -8.54
CA LYS A 134 -3.69 11.66 -9.04
C LYS A 134 -2.66 12.02 -7.98
N LYS A 135 -2.93 13.05 -7.17
CA LYS A 135 -2.06 13.45 -6.05
C LYS A 135 -1.97 12.35 -5.00
N ILE A 136 -3.11 11.76 -4.61
CA ILE A 136 -3.15 10.61 -3.69
C ILE A 136 -2.35 9.43 -4.26
N ALA A 137 -2.51 9.12 -5.55
CA ALA A 137 -1.78 8.02 -6.19
C ALA A 137 -0.26 8.26 -6.17
N PHE A 138 0.17 9.47 -6.51
CA PHE A 138 1.57 9.88 -6.48
C PHE A 138 2.16 9.78 -5.06
N GLU A 139 1.51 10.42 -4.08
CA GLU A 139 1.98 10.41 -2.68
C GLU A 139 2.09 9.00 -2.11
N ASN A 140 1.15 8.11 -2.46
CA ASN A 140 1.21 6.72 -2.05
C ASN A 140 2.39 5.98 -2.70
N GLU A 141 2.61 6.16 -3.99
CA GLU A 141 3.68 5.45 -4.69
C GLU A 141 5.06 5.99 -4.29
N TYR A 142 5.22 7.31 -4.27
CA TYR A 142 6.42 7.99 -3.84
C TYR A 142 6.74 7.67 -2.37
N GLY A 143 5.76 7.80 -1.48
CA GLY A 143 5.93 7.51 -0.06
C GLY A 143 6.33 6.06 0.22
N ASN A 144 5.77 5.10 -0.50
CA ASN A 144 6.17 3.69 -0.37
C ASN A 144 7.60 3.45 -0.86
N THR A 145 8.00 4.05 -1.97
CA THR A 145 9.38 3.93 -2.46
C THR A 145 10.35 4.62 -1.51
N LEU A 146 10.02 5.81 -1.01
CA LEU A 146 10.85 6.56 -0.06
C LEU A 146 11.05 5.79 1.26
N ARG A 147 10.00 5.15 1.79
CA ARG A 147 10.13 4.31 3.01
C ARG A 147 11.11 3.15 2.85
N LEU A 148 11.20 2.59 1.65
CA LEU A 148 12.04 1.42 1.38
C LEU A 148 13.47 1.79 0.98
N VAL A 149 13.62 2.87 0.22
CA VAL A 149 14.91 3.28 -0.38
C VAL A 149 15.59 4.38 0.43
N GLY A 150 14.82 5.18 1.16
CA GLY A 150 15.30 6.34 1.91
C GLY A 150 15.87 7.42 0.99
N GLY A 151 16.84 8.19 1.50
CA GLY A 151 17.51 9.26 0.76
C GLY A 151 18.31 8.80 -0.46
N LEU A 152 18.56 7.49 -0.60
CA LEU A 152 19.26 6.93 -1.77
C LEU A 152 18.49 7.11 -3.09
N ILE A 153 17.22 7.50 -3.00
CA ILE A 153 16.38 7.86 -4.15
C ILE A 153 16.94 9.05 -4.95
N LEU A 154 17.81 9.87 -4.35
CA LEU A 154 18.45 11.04 -4.96
C LEU A 154 19.84 10.73 -5.52
N HIS A 155 20.30 9.49 -5.47
CA HIS A 155 21.61 9.11 -5.98
C HIS A 155 21.63 9.13 -7.51
N ASP A 156 22.71 9.65 -8.11
CA ASP A 156 22.84 9.84 -9.56
C ASP A 156 22.75 8.52 -10.34
N ASP A 157 23.31 7.45 -9.79
CA ASP A 157 23.25 6.10 -10.36
C ASP A 157 22.24 5.22 -9.60
N LEU A 158 20.99 5.25 -10.05
CA LEU A 158 19.92 4.43 -9.49
C LEU A 158 20.04 2.94 -9.84
N GLN A 159 20.79 2.57 -10.88
CA GLN A 159 21.05 1.16 -11.23
C GLN A 159 21.96 0.53 -10.18
N LYS A 160 23.00 1.26 -9.76
CA LYS A 160 23.88 0.86 -8.66
C LYS A 160 23.10 0.73 -7.35
N VAL A 161 22.23 1.70 -7.02
CA VAL A 161 21.39 1.63 -5.82
C VAL A 161 20.45 0.42 -5.87
N SER A 162 19.77 0.20 -7.00
CA SER A 162 18.90 -0.97 -7.23
C SER A 162 19.64 -2.28 -6.98
N LYS A 163 20.84 -2.42 -7.56
CA LYS A 163 21.69 -3.61 -7.38
C LYS A 163 22.09 -3.81 -5.91
N LEU A 164 22.57 -2.76 -5.25
CA LEU A 164 22.98 -2.80 -3.84
C LEU A 164 21.83 -3.22 -2.92
N LEU A 165 20.68 -2.56 -3.03
CA LEU A 165 19.51 -2.85 -2.19
C LEU A 165 18.95 -4.25 -2.47
N SER A 166 18.97 -4.70 -3.72
CA SER A 166 18.58 -6.05 -4.10
C SER A 166 19.51 -7.11 -3.49
N SER A 167 20.82 -6.90 -3.52
CA SER A 167 21.78 -7.81 -2.88
C SER A 167 21.61 -7.84 -1.35
N ARG A 168 21.39 -6.68 -0.72
CA ARG A 168 21.08 -6.60 0.71
C ARG A 168 19.80 -7.37 1.05
N TYR A 169 18.75 -7.20 0.24
CA TYR A 169 17.50 -7.92 0.38
C TYR A 169 17.72 -9.43 0.32
N GLU A 170 18.50 -9.92 -0.64
CA GLU A 170 18.75 -11.36 -0.79
C GLU A 170 19.47 -11.97 0.41
N ALA A 171 20.45 -11.25 0.97
CA ALA A 171 21.13 -11.66 2.19
C ALA A 171 20.16 -11.71 3.39
N ALA A 172 19.41 -10.63 3.61
CA ALA A 172 18.46 -10.54 4.71
C ALA A 172 17.31 -11.56 4.58
N ALA A 173 16.83 -11.83 3.36
CA ALA A 173 15.77 -12.78 3.10
C ALA A 173 16.16 -14.23 3.47
N LYS A 174 17.44 -14.60 3.29
CA LYS A 174 17.98 -15.89 3.74
C LYS A 174 17.94 -15.99 5.27
N VAL A 175 18.41 -14.95 5.97
CA VAL A 175 18.39 -14.89 7.43
C VAL A 175 16.95 -14.96 7.97
N ALA A 176 16.04 -14.20 7.38
CA ALA A 176 14.62 -14.20 7.70
C ALA A 176 13.97 -15.58 7.52
N ALA A 177 14.31 -16.31 6.45
CA ALA A 177 13.83 -17.67 6.22
C ALA A 177 14.35 -18.63 7.30
N SER A 178 15.64 -18.55 7.65
CA SER A 178 16.24 -19.37 8.70
C SER A 178 15.63 -19.10 10.09
N LYS A 179 15.42 -17.83 10.46
CA LYS A 179 14.75 -17.46 11.73
C LYS A 179 13.35 -18.04 11.81
N ARG A 180 12.53 -17.87 10.76
CA ARG A 180 11.16 -18.43 10.73
C ARG A 180 11.14 -19.95 10.86
N ALA A 181 12.07 -20.64 10.20
CA ALA A 181 12.19 -22.10 10.33
C ALA A 181 12.56 -22.52 11.76
N LEU A 182 13.48 -21.78 12.41
CA LEU A 182 13.87 -22.02 13.80
C LEU A 182 12.70 -21.82 14.77
N THR A 183 12.00 -20.68 14.69
CA THR A 183 10.85 -20.35 15.54
C THR A 183 9.73 -21.38 15.37
N PHE A 184 9.43 -21.79 14.13
CA PHE A 184 8.45 -22.83 13.86
C PHE A 184 8.83 -24.17 14.51
N ASN A 185 10.10 -24.58 14.41
CA ASN A 185 10.59 -25.81 15.03
C ASN A 185 10.52 -25.74 16.57
N GLN A 186 10.86 -24.60 17.18
CA GLN A 186 10.76 -24.40 18.63
C GLN A 186 9.31 -24.45 19.12
N GLN A 187 8.38 -23.80 18.42
CA GLN A 187 6.95 -23.86 18.75
C GLN A 187 6.41 -25.28 18.63
N LYS A 188 6.79 -26.02 17.57
CA LYS A 188 6.40 -27.42 17.40
C LYS A 188 6.91 -28.31 18.55
N GLN A 189 8.14 -28.10 19.00
CA GLN A 189 8.70 -28.82 20.16
C GLN A 189 7.96 -28.48 21.46
N ALA A 190 7.67 -27.20 21.70
CA ALA A 190 6.92 -26.77 22.89
C ALA A 190 5.49 -27.32 22.92
N MET A 191 4.81 -27.39 21.78
CA MET A 191 3.48 -28.01 21.69
C MET A 191 3.51 -29.51 21.95
N ASN A 192 4.53 -30.22 21.47
CA ASN A 192 4.66 -31.65 21.70
C ASN A 192 5.03 -31.98 23.15
N GLY A 193 5.76 -31.10 23.85
CA GLY A 193 6.12 -31.29 25.26
C GLY A 193 5.06 -30.83 26.27
N ALA A 194 3.96 -30.23 25.83
CA ALA A 194 2.85 -29.80 26.69
C ALA A 194 1.66 -30.77 26.70
N VAL A 195 1.77 -31.90 25.98
CA VAL A 195 0.75 -32.95 25.87
C VAL A 195 1.07 -34.17 26.73
N ASP A 196 2.23 -34.18 27.39
CA ASP A 196 2.65 -35.16 28.41
C ASP A 196 2.53 -34.54 29.82
#